data_AF-A0A5K7XJY1-F1
#
_entry.id   AF-A0A5K7XJY1-F1
#
_cell.length_a   1.000
_cell.length_b   1.000
_cell.length_c   1.000
_cell.angle_alpha   90.00
_cell.angle_beta   90.00
_cell.angle_gamma   90.00
#
_symmetry.space_group_name_H-M   'P 1'
#
loop_
_entity.id
_entity.type
_entity.pdbx_description
1 polymer ?
#
loop_
_entity_poly.entity_id
_entity_poly.type
_entity_poly.pdbx_seq_one_letter_code
_entity_poly.pdbx_strand_id
1 'polypeptide(L)'
;MVYFSSSTKWLWGLFTVGVLIVARPVAADEPKVDAPKQADPFGAAATRRSAAADEGSTGISSAFVDSTVAVEQPYEQVVIGSIRKELDDTKAELAKTKQLIGEVIHEYKQSSATPDLPPLPDAEVRVFQMKNTSADAAADKIKLLIGTQPIRIAIDEASNGLIVFGKAEALPQVEQLVIKLDDLAIAGQGGFSAPPATAGAAATPVAPRRTLMLRVFWLADGVEGFDSPEDYLPFPAVQSLGKLGITHPRLVTQTFTSISVQENAEAVQFSTQVPAVLFDQPMRMLLSGDLSATADNRSLVDMHLAIESNGPVCEMNGSLAAPIGHFMVLGTANSVIGGSVVAEMGGGGMGMGRGREGGMGMSAPAAKLNSTRFAFVVQVVEAESFAPEE
;
A
#
# COMPACT_ATOMS: atom_id res chain seq x y z
N MET A 1 0.56 16.70 49.74
CA MET A 1 -0.05 15.52 50.40
C MET A 1 -1.56 15.58 50.16
N VAL A 2 -2.06 14.87 49.14
CA VAL A 2 -3.38 14.18 49.03
C VAL A 2 -3.35 13.39 47.70
N TYR A 3 -3.72 12.12 47.84
CA TYR A 3 -3.93 10.94 46.99
C TYR A 3 -4.05 10.96 45.44
N PHE A 4 -3.55 9.84 44.89
CA PHE A 4 -3.78 9.24 43.55
C PHE A 4 -5.23 8.80 43.28
N SER A 5 -5.64 8.78 42.01
CA SER A 5 -6.62 7.85 41.41
C SER A 5 -6.42 7.83 39.88
N SER A 6 -5.73 6.84 39.32
CA SER A 6 -6.21 5.55 38.77
C SER A 6 -6.88 5.62 37.39
N SER A 7 -6.15 5.08 36.40
CA SER A 7 -6.61 4.22 35.29
C SER A 7 -7.70 4.73 34.34
N THR A 8 -7.29 5.22 33.16
CA THR A 8 -8.10 5.17 31.94
C THR A 8 -7.37 4.40 30.86
N LYS A 9 -7.77 3.13 30.67
CA LYS A 9 -7.37 2.29 29.54
C LYS A 9 -8.06 2.82 28.28
N TRP A 10 -7.28 3.21 27.27
CA TRP A 10 -7.81 3.59 25.97
C TRP A 10 -7.94 2.34 25.10
N LEU A 11 -9.18 2.01 24.75
CA LEU A 11 -9.56 0.99 23.78
C LEU A 11 -9.19 1.51 22.37
N TRP A 12 -8.33 0.81 21.64
CA TRP A 12 -8.18 1.02 20.20
C TRP A 12 -9.39 0.40 19.49
N GLY A 13 -10.33 1.24 19.05
CA GLY A 13 -11.41 0.84 18.16
C GLY A 13 -10.89 0.79 16.72
N LEU A 14 -10.73 -0.42 16.18
CA LEU A 14 -10.62 -0.63 14.73
C LEU A 14 -11.95 -0.20 14.08
N PHE A 15 -11.94 0.93 13.38
CA PHE A 15 -12.98 1.24 12.39
C PHE A 15 -12.53 0.72 11.04
N THR A 16 -13.06 -0.44 10.65
CA THR A 16 -12.96 -0.96 9.29
C THR A 16 -13.94 -0.17 8.43
N VAL A 17 -13.44 0.80 7.65
CA VAL A 17 -14.24 1.45 6.61
C VAL A 17 -14.26 0.51 5.40
N GLY A 18 -15.42 -0.07 5.11
CA GLY A 18 -15.61 -0.88 3.92
C GLY A 18 -15.60 0.00 2.67
N VAL A 19 -14.57 -0.14 1.84
CA VAL A 19 -14.52 0.42 0.49
C VAL A 19 -15.34 -0.49 -0.42
N LEU A 20 -16.44 0.04 -0.98
CA LEU A 20 -17.24 -0.66 -1.99
C LEU A 20 -16.60 -0.45 -3.37
N ILE A 21 -15.84 -1.42 -3.84
CA ILE A 21 -15.28 -1.43 -5.20
C ILE A 21 -16.33 -2.05 -6.13
N VAL A 22 -16.95 -1.25 -6.99
CA VAL A 22 -17.82 -1.72 -8.07
C VAL A 22 -16.97 -1.89 -9.33
N ALA A 23 -16.38 -3.05 -9.51
CA ALA A 23 -15.76 -3.41 -10.79
C ALA A 23 -16.87 -3.76 -11.80
N ARG A 24 -17.11 -2.90 -12.79
CA ARG A 24 -17.92 -3.25 -13.96
C ARG A 24 -17.04 -3.97 -14.98
N PRO A 25 -17.35 -5.20 -15.39
CA PRO A 25 -16.67 -5.81 -16.51
C PRO A 25 -17.07 -5.06 -17.80
N VAL A 26 -16.06 -4.62 -18.55
CA VAL A 26 -16.23 -4.15 -19.93
C VAL A 26 -16.59 -5.37 -20.77
N ALA A 27 -17.81 -5.37 -21.32
CA ALA A 27 -18.26 -6.42 -22.23
C ALA A 27 -17.42 -6.37 -23.51
N ALA A 28 -16.60 -7.40 -23.72
CA ALA A 28 -16.01 -7.67 -25.02
C ALA A 28 -17.12 -8.19 -25.94
N ASP A 29 -17.23 -7.61 -27.13
CA ASP A 29 -18.06 -8.14 -28.21
C ASP A 29 -17.55 -9.54 -28.60
N GLU A 30 -18.27 -10.58 -28.18
CA GLU A 30 -18.02 -11.95 -28.62
C GLU A 30 -18.59 -12.18 -30.03
N PRO A 31 -17.82 -12.76 -30.97
CA PRO A 31 -18.38 -13.26 -32.20
C PRO A 31 -19.22 -14.52 -31.92
N LYS A 32 -20.50 -14.48 -32.32
CA LYS A 32 -21.41 -15.63 -32.31
C LYS A 32 -20.80 -16.82 -33.07
N VAL A 33 -20.45 -17.88 -32.34
CA VAL A 33 -20.18 -19.21 -32.90
C VAL A 33 -21.34 -20.11 -32.51
N ASP A 34 -22.07 -20.60 -33.51
CA ASP A 34 -23.18 -21.53 -33.34
C ASP A 34 -22.68 -22.88 -32.79
N ALA A 35 -23.18 -23.27 -31.62
CA ALA A 35 -22.95 -24.58 -31.03
C ALA A 35 -23.96 -25.62 -31.57
N PRO A 36 -23.53 -26.85 -31.90
CA PRO A 36 -24.45 -27.92 -32.27
C PRO A 36 -25.10 -28.56 -31.04
N LYS A 37 -26.39 -28.87 -31.19
CA LYS A 37 -27.27 -29.60 -30.25
C LYS A 37 -26.64 -30.90 -29.77
N GLN A 38 -26.59 -31.09 -28.46
CA GLN A 38 -26.34 -32.40 -27.82
C GLN A 38 -27.57 -32.80 -27.00
N ALA A 39 -27.98 -34.05 -27.19
CA ALA A 39 -29.18 -34.65 -26.64
C ALA A 39 -28.88 -35.36 -25.30
N ASP A 40 -29.78 -35.18 -24.33
CA ASP A 40 -30.02 -36.11 -23.22
C ASP A 40 -30.74 -37.37 -23.75
N PRO A 41 -30.59 -38.58 -23.15
CA PRO A 41 -31.38 -38.93 -21.95
C PRO A 41 -30.79 -40.01 -21.01
N PHE A 42 -31.60 -40.34 -19.98
CA PHE A 42 -31.53 -41.42 -18.96
C PHE A 42 -30.87 -41.02 -17.63
N GLY A 43 -31.45 -41.30 -16.46
CA GLY A 43 -32.62 -42.08 -16.09
C GLY A 43 -32.62 -42.30 -14.58
N ALA A 44 -33.80 -42.28 -13.98
CA ALA A 44 -34.06 -42.41 -12.54
C ALA A 44 -33.68 -43.77 -11.93
N ALA A 45 -33.45 -43.83 -10.61
CA ALA A 45 -34.32 -44.54 -9.64
C ALA A 45 -33.65 -44.92 -8.29
N ALA A 46 -34.51 -44.96 -7.26
CA ALA A 46 -34.58 -45.93 -6.15
C ALA A 46 -33.87 -45.68 -4.79
N THR A 47 -34.63 -44.99 -3.92
CA THR A 47 -35.12 -45.34 -2.57
C THR A 47 -34.79 -46.69 -1.89
N ARG A 48 -34.68 -46.61 -0.53
CA ARG A 48 -34.97 -47.60 0.58
C ARG A 48 -33.74 -48.21 1.24
N ARG A 49 -33.71 -48.62 2.53
CA ARG A 49 -34.39 -48.38 3.83
C ARG A 49 -33.81 -49.48 4.77
N SER A 50 -33.80 -49.25 6.09
CA SER A 50 -33.78 -50.25 7.21
C SER A 50 -32.56 -51.18 7.35
N ALA A 51 -32.24 -51.78 8.50
CA ALA A 51 -32.44 -51.57 9.93
C ALA A 51 -31.78 -52.80 10.63
N ALA A 52 -31.28 -52.59 11.85
CA ALA A 52 -31.22 -53.51 12.99
C ALA A 52 -30.75 -54.99 12.86
N ALA A 53 -29.73 -55.28 13.70
CA ALA A 53 -29.57 -56.41 14.64
C ALA A 53 -29.65 -57.87 14.16
N ASP A 54 -28.60 -58.65 14.45
CA ASP A 54 -28.76 -59.92 15.16
C ASP A 54 -27.45 -60.41 15.81
N GLU A 55 -27.57 -61.05 16.97
CA GLU A 55 -26.52 -61.75 17.71
C GLU A 55 -26.47 -63.23 17.28
N GLY A 56 -25.34 -63.93 17.52
CA GLY A 56 -25.38 -65.39 17.68
C GLY A 56 -24.32 -66.23 16.95
N SER A 57 -23.24 -66.52 17.68
CA SER A 57 -22.60 -67.85 17.84
C SER A 57 -23.08 -69.01 16.95
N THR A 58 -22.17 -69.61 16.17
CA THR A 58 -21.76 -71.02 16.32
C THR A 58 -20.60 -71.33 15.36
N GLY A 59 -19.60 -72.07 15.85
CA GLY A 59 -18.45 -72.50 15.06
C GLY A 59 -18.74 -73.74 14.23
N ILE A 60 -18.22 -73.79 13.00
CA ILE A 60 -17.90 -75.01 12.26
C ILE A 60 -16.62 -74.75 11.47
N SER A 61 -15.64 -75.61 11.70
CA SER A 61 -14.39 -75.71 10.95
C SER A 61 -14.59 -76.65 9.77
N SER A 62 -14.32 -76.22 8.54
CA SER A 62 -13.70 -77.08 7.51
C SER A 62 -13.29 -76.25 6.30
N ALA A 63 -12.04 -76.45 5.89
CA ALA A 63 -11.37 -75.85 4.76
C ALA A 63 -12.15 -75.99 3.44
N PHE A 64 -12.21 -74.92 2.65
CA PHE A 64 -11.91 -74.94 1.22
C PHE A 64 -11.64 -73.51 0.72
N VAL A 65 -10.69 -73.45 -0.20
CA VAL A 65 -10.05 -72.32 -0.87
C VAL A 65 -11.01 -71.20 -1.28
N ASP A 66 -10.72 -69.95 -0.88
CA ASP A 66 -10.77 -68.85 -1.84
C ASP A 66 -9.92 -67.64 -1.44
N SER A 67 -9.36 -67.02 -2.48
CA SER A 67 -8.46 -65.88 -2.42
C SER A 67 -9.21 -64.64 -1.93
N THR A 68 -8.86 -64.07 -0.78
CA THR A 68 -9.05 -62.65 -0.46
C THR A 68 -8.56 -62.37 0.96
N VAL A 69 -7.62 -61.42 1.07
CA VAL A 69 -7.56 -60.29 2.01
C VAL A 69 -6.08 -59.88 2.00
N ALA A 70 -5.68 -59.20 0.93
CA ALA A 70 -4.62 -58.22 1.04
C ALA A 70 -5.17 -57.16 1.99
N VAL A 71 -4.67 -57.14 3.23
CA VAL A 71 -5.01 -56.15 4.24
C VAL A 71 -4.55 -54.79 3.68
N GLU A 72 -5.48 -54.07 3.08
CA GLU A 72 -5.35 -52.67 2.66
C GLU A 72 -5.19 -51.79 3.90
N GLN A 73 -4.00 -51.78 4.51
CA GLN A 73 -3.60 -50.72 5.43
C GLN A 73 -2.18 -50.19 5.18
N PRO A 74 -1.89 -49.55 4.03
CA PRO A 74 -0.72 -48.68 3.95
C PRO A 74 -1.06 -47.18 3.87
N TYR A 75 -2.30 -46.79 3.55
CA TYR A 75 -2.56 -45.39 3.21
C TYR A 75 -2.60 -44.45 4.43
N GLU A 76 -3.25 -44.85 5.52
CA GLU A 76 -3.36 -43.99 6.71
C GLU A 76 -2.01 -43.74 7.40
N GLN A 77 -1.12 -44.73 7.44
CA GLN A 77 0.21 -44.52 8.04
C GLN A 77 1.10 -43.59 7.22
N VAL A 78 0.97 -43.61 5.89
CA VAL A 78 1.71 -42.70 5.00
C VAL A 78 1.21 -41.27 5.18
N VAL A 79 -0.11 -41.06 5.27
CA VAL A 79 -0.70 -39.73 5.50
C VAL A 79 -0.31 -39.17 6.88
N ILE A 80 -0.38 -39.98 7.93
CA ILE A 80 0.04 -39.55 9.29
C ILE A 80 1.53 -39.21 9.32
N GLY A 81 2.38 -39.95 8.60
CA GLY A 81 3.80 -39.66 8.46
C GLY A 81 4.05 -38.31 7.77
N SER A 82 3.32 -38.03 6.68
CA SER A 82 3.44 -36.76 5.95
C SER A 82 3.01 -35.56 6.81
N ILE A 83 1.90 -35.69 7.53
CA ILE A 83 1.39 -34.62 8.41
C ILE A 83 2.36 -34.33 9.56
N ARG A 84 2.99 -35.36 10.15
CA ARG A 84 3.99 -35.17 11.21
C ARG A 84 5.22 -34.42 10.68
N LYS A 85 5.67 -34.77 9.48
CA LYS A 85 6.81 -34.10 8.85
C LYS A 85 6.51 -32.62 8.58
N GLU A 86 5.35 -32.30 8.00
CA GLU A 86 4.93 -30.90 7.79
C GLU A 86 4.79 -30.13 9.11
N LEU A 87 4.31 -30.79 10.17
CA LEU A 87 4.19 -30.17 11.49
C LEU A 87 5.56 -29.86 12.12
N ASP A 88 6.55 -30.72 11.91
CA ASP A 88 7.90 -30.48 12.43
C ASP A 88 8.64 -29.42 11.60
N ASP A 89 8.44 -29.39 10.28
CA ASP A 89 8.99 -28.36 9.39
C ASP A 89 8.40 -26.97 9.72
N THR A 90 7.08 -26.87 9.93
CA THR A 90 6.42 -25.60 10.32
C THR A 90 6.84 -25.11 11.71
N LYS A 91 7.09 -26.02 12.67
CA LYS A 91 7.65 -25.64 13.97
C LYS A 91 9.08 -25.09 13.83
N ALA A 92 9.88 -25.66 12.94
CA ALA A 92 11.23 -25.17 12.67
C ALA A 92 11.22 -23.78 12.03
N GLU A 93 10.32 -23.51 11.09
CA GLU A 93 10.14 -22.15 10.54
C GLU A 93 9.68 -21.15 11.59
N LEU A 94 8.69 -21.50 12.42
CA LEU A 94 8.21 -20.61 13.48
C LEU A 94 9.33 -20.23 14.47
N ALA A 95 10.23 -21.17 14.78
CA ALA A 95 11.39 -20.90 15.62
C ALA A 95 12.35 -19.89 14.97
N LYS A 96 12.61 -20.02 13.66
CA LYS A 96 13.43 -19.06 12.89
C LYS A 96 12.79 -17.68 12.85
N THR A 97 11.49 -17.57 12.59
CA THR A 97 10.79 -16.27 12.56
C THR A 97 10.82 -15.59 13.93
N LYS A 98 10.66 -16.34 15.02
CA LYS A 98 10.78 -15.79 16.38
C LYS A 98 12.17 -15.24 16.67
N GLN A 99 13.22 -15.90 16.16
CA GLN A 99 14.59 -15.43 16.30
C GLN A 99 14.82 -14.13 15.53
N LEU A 100 14.36 -14.04 14.27
CA LEU A 100 14.43 -12.82 13.44
C LEU A 100 13.68 -11.64 14.07
N ILE A 101 12.48 -11.87 14.61
CA ILE A 101 11.73 -10.81 15.32
C ILE A 101 12.52 -10.32 16.54
N GLY A 102 13.18 -11.22 17.26
CA GLY A 102 14.04 -10.87 18.39
C GLY A 102 15.20 -9.97 17.98
N GLU A 103 15.84 -10.27 16.85
CA GLU A 103 16.95 -9.48 16.29
C GLU A 103 16.49 -8.08 15.86
N VAL A 104 15.37 -7.98 15.13
CA VAL A 104 14.81 -6.68 14.70
C VAL A 104 14.41 -5.81 15.89
N ILE A 105 13.81 -6.39 16.94
CA ILE A 105 13.49 -5.63 18.17
C ILE A 105 14.77 -5.14 18.86
N HIS A 106 15.83 -5.94 18.85
CA HIS A 106 17.11 -5.55 19.44
C HIS A 106 17.76 -4.41 18.65
N GLU A 107 17.80 -4.51 17.32
CA GLU A 107 18.30 -3.46 16.43
C GLU A 107 17.47 -2.17 16.56
N TYR A 108 16.15 -2.28 16.61
CA TYR A 108 15.27 -1.13 16.82
C TYR A 108 15.51 -0.47 18.18
N LYS A 109 15.74 -1.23 19.25
CA LYS A 109 16.10 -0.66 20.57
C LYS A 109 17.48 0.00 20.56
N GLN A 110 18.41 -0.51 19.76
CA GLN A 110 19.74 0.10 19.60
C GLN A 110 19.70 1.37 18.73
N SER A 111 18.83 1.43 17.72
CA SER A 111 18.68 2.60 16.85
C SER A 111 17.72 3.67 17.41
N SER A 112 16.74 3.27 18.22
CA SER A 112 15.85 4.20 18.95
C SER A 112 16.42 4.72 20.27
N ALA A 113 17.57 4.20 20.70
CA ALA A 113 18.41 4.90 21.67
C ALA A 113 18.89 6.18 20.98
N THR A 114 18.12 7.25 21.17
CA THR A 114 18.51 8.61 20.77
C THR A 114 19.96 8.77 21.24
N PRO A 115 20.92 9.03 20.32
CA PRO A 115 22.32 9.10 20.69
C PRO A 115 22.41 10.06 21.87
N ASP A 116 22.93 9.56 22.99
CA ASP A 116 22.91 10.28 24.26
C ASP A 116 23.68 11.59 24.05
N LEU A 117 22.92 12.64 23.75
CA LEU A 117 23.50 13.88 23.24
C LEU A 117 24.27 14.49 24.41
N PRO A 118 25.57 14.78 24.25
CA PRO A 118 26.45 15.13 25.35
C PRO A 118 25.83 16.24 26.21
N PRO A 119 25.89 16.15 27.55
CA PRO A 119 25.26 17.13 28.42
C PRO A 119 25.78 18.51 28.06
N LEU A 120 24.87 19.46 27.80
CA LEU A 120 25.26 20.85 27.56
C LEU A 120 25.62 21.46 28.92
N PRO A 121 26.89 21.85 29.15
CA PRO A 121 27.28 22.52 30.39
C PRO A 121 26.55 23.88 30.46
N ASP A 122 26.03 24.21 31.64
CA ASP A 122 25.36 25.48 31.94
C ASP A 122 24.10 25.75 31.09
N ALA A 123 23.42 24.69 30.67
CA ALA A 123 22.15 24.80 29.96
C ALA A 123 20.96 24.89 30.94
N GLU A 124 20.05 25.80 30.64
CA GLU A 124 18.78 26.00 31.34
C GLU A 124 17.63 25.49 30.47
N VAL A 125 16.57 25.01 31.13
CA VAL A 125 15.32 24.61 30.47
C VAL A 125 14.31 25.73 30.66
N ARG A 126 13.69 26.21 29.57
CA ARG A 126 12.52 27.10 29.60
C ARG A 126 11.37 26.51 28.82
N VAL A 127 10.17 26.69 29.34
CA VAL A 127 8.93 26.23 28.71
C VAL A 127 8.15 27.47 28.28
N PHE A 128 7.81 27.53 26.99
CA PHE A 128 7.01 28.59 26.39
C PHE A 128 5.68 28.01 25.93
N GLN A 129 4.58 28.65 26.28
CA GLN A 129 3.26 28.24 25.83
C GLN A 129 2.81 29.10 24.66
N MET A 130 2.49 28.47 23.52
CA MET A 130 2.06 29.18 22.31
C MET A 130 0.55 29.38 22.33
N LYS A 131 0.08 30.61 22.06
CA LYS A 131 -1.36 30.94 22.09
C LYS A 131 -1.97 31.01 20.71
N ASN A 132 -1.21 31.50 19.74
CA ASN A 132 -1.70 31.85 18.41
C ASN A 132 -1.04 31.03 17.30
N THR A 133 0.16 30.50 17.55
CA THR A 133 0.90 29.61 16.64
C THR A 133 0.95 28.17 17.17
N SER A 134 1.03 27.16 16.30
CA SER A 134 1.34 25.80 16.74
C SER A 134 2.80 25.70 17.19
N ALA A 135 3.05 24.96 18.27
CA ALA A 135 4.40 24.77 18.81
C ALA A 135 5.35 24.13 17.81
N ASP A 136 4.82 23.26 16.95
CA ASP A 136 5.55 22.61 15.86
C ASP A 136 6.05 23.62 14.80
N ALA A 137 5.14 24.42 14.23
CA ALA A 137 5.50 25.44 13.25
C ALA A 137 6.43 26.53 13.84
N ALA A 138 6.31 26.82 15.13
CA ALA A 138 7.23 27.71 15.83
C ALA A 138 8.61 27.08 16.00
N ALA A 139 8.68 25.79 16.36
CA ALA A 139 9.94 25.08 16.55
C ALA A 139 10.81 25.12 15.29
N ASP A 140 10.24 24.87 14.12
CA ASP A 140 11.02 24.83 12.87
C ASP A 140 11.52 26.20 12.45
N LYS A 141 10.71 27.25 12.62
CA LYS A 141 11.15 28.63 12.39
C LYS A 141 12.25 29.05 13.34
N ILE A 142 12.17 28.63 14.60
CA ILE A 142 13.20 28.92 15.60
C ILE A 142 14.50 28.18 15.26
N LYS A 143 14.45 26.90 14.87
CA LYS A 143 15.63 26.15 14.40
C LYS A 143 16.32 26.86 13.24
N LEU A 144 15.54 27.32 12.27
CA LEU A 144 16.06 28.03 11.10
C LEU A 144 16.73 29.36 11.46
N LEU A 145 16.13 30.15 12.35
CA LEU A 145 16.61 31.50 12.70
C LEU A 145 17.80 31.49 13.68
N ILE A 146 17.87 30.49 14.55
CA ILE A 146 18.93 30.40 15.57
C ILE A 146 20.22 29.82 14.99
N GLY A 147 20.15 29.09 13.88
CA GLY A 147 21.31 28.56 13.18
C GLY A 147 22.07 27.52 14.02
N THR A 148 23.40 27.65 14.09
CA THR A 148 24.30 26.66 14.70
C THR A 148 24.42 26.76 16.23
N GLN A 149 23.61 27.56 16.91
CA GLN A 149 23.69 27.64 18.37
C GLN A 149 23.28 26.30 19.02
N PRO A 150 23.92 25.89 20.11
CA PRO A 150 23.63 24.63 20.79
C PRO A 150 22.34 24.74 21.61
N ILE A 151 21.21 24.75 20.91
CA ILE A 151 19.86 24.78 21.50
C ILE A 151 19.14 23.51 21.06
N ARG A 152 18.47 22.86 22.02
CA ARG A 152 17.59 21.72 21.79
C ARG A 152 16.16 22.18 22.04
N ILE A 153 15.27 21.83 21.12
CA ILE A 153 13.87 22.20 21.19
C ILE A 153 13.07 20.89 21.20
N ALA A 154 12.22 20.74 22.20
CA ALA A 154 11.23 19.69 22.29
C ALA A 154 9.83 20.30 22.28
N ILE A 155 8.85 19.57 21.73
CA ILE A 155 7.47 20.03 21.58
C ILE A 155 6.61 19.22 22.56
N ASP A 156 5.76 19.93 23.30
CA ASP A 156 4.68 19.33 24.07
C ASP A 156 3.36 19.58 23.33
N GLU A 157 2.97 18.61 22.50
CA GLU A 157 1.77 18.67 21.68
C GLU A 157 0.49 18.84 22.51
N ALA A 158 0.44 18.27 23.71
CA ALA A 158 -0.76 18.28 24.55
C ALA A 158 -1.09 19.69 25.08
N SER A 159 -0.07 20.48 25.36
CA SER A 159 -0.22 21.85 25.89
C SER A 159 0.03 22.94 24.85
N ASN A 160 0.35 22.55 23.60
CA ASN A 160 0.89 23.43 22.57
C ASN A 160 2.10 24.24 23.09
N GLY A 161 2.98 23.54 23.81
CA GLY A 161 4.13 24.10 24.48
C GLY A 161 5.44 23.81 23.75
N LEU A 162 6.38 24.75 23.83
CA LEU A 162 7.74 24.64 23.33
C LEU A 162 8.70 24.55 24.53
N ILE A 163 9.41 23.43 24.67
CA ILE A 163 10.41 23.22 25.72
C ILE A 163 11.79 23.44 25.09
N VAL A 164 12.48 24.49 25.53
CA VAL A 164 13.78 24.89 25.00
C VAL A 164 14.85 24.62 26.04
N PHE A 165 15.88 23.91 25.63
CA PHE A 165 17.06 23.63 26.43
C PHE A 165 18.30 24.22 25.75
N GLY A 166 18.97 25.15 26.40
CA GLY A 166 20.14 25.84 25.83
C GLY A 166 20.88 26.69 26.85
N LYS A 167 22.00 27.28 26.44
CA LYS A 167 22.79 28.16 27.31
C LYS A 167 21.99 29.40 27.74
N ALA A 168 22.21 29.87 28.97
CA ALA A 168 21.53 31.04 29.53
C ALA A 168 21.64 32.31 28.65
N GLU A 169 22.73 32.47 27.89
CA GLU A 169 22.94 33.60 26.98
C GLU A 169 22.03 33.58 25.74
N ALA A 170 21.62 32.40 25.28
CA ALA A 170 20.82 32.22 24.07
C ALA A 170 19.30 32.26 24.34
N LEU A 171 18.88 31.87 25.55
CA LEU A 171 17.47 31.79 25.92
C LEU A 171 16.69 33.12 25.79
N PRO A 172 17.25 34.30 26.14
CA PRO A 172 16.57 35.57 25.91
C PRO A 172 16.30 35.86 24.43
N GLN A 173 17.17 35.40 23.52
CA GLN A 173 16.97 35.54 22.08
C GLN A 173 15.83 34.64 21.60
N VAL A 174 15.82 33.38 22.07
CA VAL A 174 14.74 32.43 21.78
C VAL A 174 13.39 32.98 22.28
N GLU A 175 13.34 33.51 23.49
CA GLU A 175 12.14 34.09 24.08
C GLU A 175 11.58 35.23 23.23
N GLN A 176 12.43 36.15 22.75
CA GLN A 176 12.01 37.22 21.85
C GLN A 176 11.50 36.69 20.51
N LEU A 177 12.11 35.63 19.97
CA LEU A 177 11.65 34.99 18.73
C LEU A 177 10.30 34.31 18.92
N VAL A 178 10.12 33.58 20.02
CA VAL A 178 8.85 32.94 20.37
C VAL A 178 7.72 33.96 20.47
N ILE A 179 7.93 35.07 21.20
CA ILE A 179 6.94 36.14 21.33
C ILE A 179 6.61 36.74 19.96
N LYS A 180 7.62 37.06 19.14
CA LYS A 180 7.40 37.60 17.79
C LYS A 180 6.66 36.63 16.89
N LEU A 181 6.97 35.34 16.94
CA LEU A 181 6.30 34.32 16.12
C LEU A 181 4.85 34.11 16.56
N ASP A 182 4.56 34.22 17.84
CA ASP A 182 3.19 34.16 18.36
C ASP A 182 2.39 35.42 18.00
N ASP A 183 2.99 36.61 18.11
CA ASP A 183 2.38 37.88 17.71
C ASP A 183 2.16 37.98 16.19
N LEU A 184 3.11 37.47 15.39
CA LEU A 184 2.99 37.46 13.94
C LEU A 184 1.87 36.55 13.43
N ALA A 185 1.50 35.50 14.16
CA ALA A 185 0.31 34.73 13.81
C ALA A 185 -0.98 35.53 13.98
N ILE A 186 -1.03 36.43 14.98
CA ILE A 186 -2.15 37.38 15.13
C ILE A 186 -2.18 38.35 13.94
N ALA A 187 -1.03 38.92 13.59
CA ALA A 187 -0.91 39.88 12.48
C ALA A 187 -1.15 39.23 11.10
N GLY A 188 -0.75 37.98 10.91
CA GLY A 188 -0.98 37.21 9.68
C GLY A 188 -2.44 36.82 9.47
N GLN A 189 -3.21 36.65 10.55
CA GLN A 189 -4.67 36.50 10.48
C GLN A 189 -5.40 37.84 10.28
N GLY A 190 -4.78 38.95 10.67
CA GLY A 190 -5.24 40.32 10.40
C GLY A 190 -4.72 40.84 9.07
N GLY A 191 -5.29 40.36 7.95
CA GLY A 191 -4.96 40.83 6.61
C GLY A 191 -4.85 42.35 6.52
N PHE A 192 -3.83 42.81 5.82
CA PHE A 192 -3.56 44.21 5.44
C PHE A 192 -4.87 44.89 5.00
N SER A 193 -5.54 45.61 5.90
CA SER A 193 -6.68 46.46 5.53
C SER A 193 -6.14 47.61 4.69
N ALA A 194 -6.28 47.48 3.38
CA ALA A 194 -6.16 48.59 2.45
C ALA A 194 -7.04 49.77 2.91
N PRO A 195 -6.65 51.03 2.61
CA PRO A 195 -7.43 52.22 2.95
C PRO A 195 -8.88 52.08 2.47
N PRO A 196 -9.85 52.74 3.15
CA PRO A 196 -11.28 52.51 2.97
C PRO A 196 -11.69 52.74 1.51
N ALA A 197 -11.79 51.65 0.76
CA ALA A 197 -12.39 51.64 -0.55
C ALA A 197 -13.90 51.77 -0.37
N THR A 198 -14.43 52.75 -1.08
CA THR A 198 -15.84 53.09 -1.24
C THR A 198 -16.76 51.87 -1.19
N ALA A 199 -17.77 51.93 -0.32
CA ALA A 199 -18.77 50.90 -0.12
C ALA A 199 -19.39 50.41 -1.44
N GLY A 200 -19.03 49.19 -1.85
CA GLY A 200 -19.59 48.53 -3.03
C GLY A 200 -19.24 47.05 -3.03
N ALA A 201 -20.24 46.22 -2.72
CA ALA A 201 -20.25 44.75 -2.72
C ALA A 201 -19.31 44.06 -1.70
N ALA A 202 -19.91 43.40 -0.71
CA ALA A 202 -19.22 42.53 0.24
C ALA A 202 -18.43 41.46 -0.52
N ALA A 203 -17.09 41.54 -0.47
CA ALA A 203 -16.21 40.55 -1.06
C ALA A 203 -16.39 39.22 -0.30
N THR A 204 -16.91 38.20 -0.99
CA THR A 204 -16.98 36.84 -0.48
C THR A 204 -15.57 36.40 -0.08
N PRO A 205 -15.36 35.89 1.15
CA PRO A 205 -14.05 35.42 1.59
C PRO A 205 -13.52 34.37 0.61
N VAL A 206 -12.38 34.65 0.00
CA VAL A 206 -11.71 33.72 -0.92
C VAL A 206 -11.07 32.62 -0.09
N ALA A 207 -11.53 31.38 -0.25
CA ALA A 207 -10.99 30.23 0.48
C ALA A 207 -9.48 30.05 0.23
N PRO A 208 -8.70 29.60 1.22
CA PRO A 208 -7.26 29.41 1.09
C PRO A 208 -6.93 28.41 -0.03
N ARG A 209 -5.81 28.67 -0.72
CA ARG A 209 -5.25 27.79 -1.75
C ARG A 209 -4.13 26.97 -1.15
N ARG A 210 -4.13 25.67 -1.44
CA ARG A 210 -3.07 24.73 -1.06
C ARG A 210 -2.46 24.13 -2.31
N THR A 211 -1.17 23.85 -2.26
CA THR A 211 -0.52 23.05 -3.30
C THR A 211 -0.39 21.63 -2.76
N LEU A 212 -1.04 20.68 -3.40
CA LEU A 212 -0.96 19.26 -3.07
C LEU A 212 -0.06 18.55 -4.08
N MET A 213 0.73 17.60 -3.60
CA MET A 213 1.53 16.70 -4.43
C MET A 213 0.90 15.30 -4.38
N LEU A 214 0.42 14.86 -5.53
CA LEU A 214 -0.07 13.51 -5.76
C LEU A 214 1.09 12.60 -6.15
N ARG A 215 1.41 11.62 -5.31
CA ARG A 215 2.41 10.58 -5.54
C ARG A 215 1.72 9.28 -5.89
N VAL A 216 2.11 8.65 -6.99
CA VAL A 216 1.58 7.33 -7.39
C VAL A 216 2.72 6.37 -7.62
N PHE A 217 2.68 5.25 -6.92
CA PHE A 217 3.62 4.14 -7.05
C PHE A 217 2.96 3.00 -7.81
N TRP A 218 3.58 2.55 -8.90
CA TRP A 218 3.19 1.33 -9.59
C TRP A 218 4.10 0.20 -9.15
N LEU A 219 3.51 -0.80 -8.50
CA LEU A 219 4.19 -1.99 -8.00
C LEU A 219 3.80 -3.23 -8.78
N ALA A 220 4.76 -4.14 -8.95
CA ALA A 220 4.54 -5.48 -9.49
C ALA A 220 5.04 -6.55 -8.53
N ASP A 221 4.32 -7.66 -8.43
CA ASP A 221 4.70 -8.81 -7.60
C ASP A 221 5.58 -9.80 -8.37
N GLY A 222 6.63 -10.31 -7.73
CA GLY A 222 7.45 -11.39 -8.27
C GLY A 222 8.33 -11.02 -9.47
N VAL A 223 8.61 -9.72 -9.66
CA VAL A 223 9.54 -9.24 -10.68
C VAL A 223 10.94 -9.13 -10.08
N GLU A 224 11.98 -9.46 -10.85
CA GLU A 224 13.37 -9.36 -10.41
C GLU A 224 14.02 -8.07 -10.95
N GLY A 225 15.07 -7.58 -10.28
CA GLY A 225 15.88 -6.45 -10.77
C GLY A 225 15.34 -5.04 -10.48
N PHE A 226 14.23 -4.94 -9.74
CA PHE A 226 13.60 -3.67 -9.36
C PHE A 226 13.78 -3.38 -7.85
N ASP A 227 13.63 -2.11 -7.48
CA ASP A 227 13.83 -1.63 -6.11
C ASP A 227 12.82 -2.20 -5.11
N SER A 228 13.23 -2.28 -3.85
CA SER A 228 12.42 -2.79 -2.75
C SER A 228 11.44 -1.72 -2.25
N PRO A 229 10.17 -2.06 -1.96
CA PRO A 229 9.16 -1.14 -1.47
C PRO A 229 9.46 -0.53 -0.11
N GLU A 230 10.33 -1.16 0.66
CA GLU A 230 10.74 -0.68 1.98
C GLU A 230 11.54 0.64 1.89
N ASP A 231 12.16 0.93 0.74
CA ASP A 231 12.96 2.14 0.54
C ASP A 231 12.09 3.40 0.32
N TYR A 232 10.80 3.24 0.00
CA TYR A 232 9.92 4.35 -0.39
C TYR A 232 8.49 4.27 0.16
N LEU A 233 8.05 3.14 0.71
CA LEU A 233 6.77 2.98 1.41
C LEU A 233 6.98 2.67 2.89
N PRO A 234 6.16 3.24 3.78
CA PRO A 234 6.24 2.90 5.19
C PRO A 234 5.77 1.47 5.42
N PHE A 235 6.32 0.82 6.45
CA PHE A 235 6.02 -0.57 6.80
C PHE A 235 4.51 -0.93 6.83
N PRO A 236 3.59 -0.10 7.37
CA PRO A 236 2.16 -0.40 7.35
C PRO A 236 1.55 -0.50 5.94
N ALA A 237 2.06 0.27 4.97
CA ALA A 237 1.62 0.20 3.58
C ALA A 237 2.07 -1.12 2.94
N VAL A 238 3.34 -1.51 3.15
CA VAL A 238 3.90 -2.79 2.68
C VAL A 238 3.12 -3.97 3.27
N GLN A 239 2.82 -3.94 4.57
CA GLN A 239 2.01 -4.98 5.22
C GLN A 239 0.60 -5.09 4.62
N SER A 240 0.00 -3.95 4.24
CA SER A 240 -1.32 -3.91 3.62
C SER A 240 -1.33 -4.51 2.21
N LEU A 241 -0.24 -4.35 1.44
CA LEU A 241 -0.05 -5.02 0.16
C LEU A 241 -0.01 -6.55 0.31
N GLY A 242 0.66 -7.06 1.34
CA GLY A 242 0.68 -8.50 1.65
C GLY A 242 -0.71 -9.08 1.89
N LYS A 243 -1.60 -8.32 2.55
CA LYS A 243 -3.01 -8.72 2.76
C LYS A 243 -3.82 -8.79 1.46
N LEU A 244 -3.40 -8.04 0.45
CA LEU A 244 -3.98 -8.07 -0.90
C LEU A 244 -3.34 -9.15 -1.80
N GLY A 245 -2.45 -9.96 -1.24
CA GLY A 245 -1.79 -11.04 -1.96
C GLY A 245 -0.62 -10.58 -2.85
N ILE A 246 -0.06 -9.39 -2.59
CA ILE A 246 1.18 -8.90 -3.21
C ILE A 246 2.32 -9.21 -2.24
N THR A 247 3.04 -10.30 -2.49
CA THR A 247 3.98 -10.87 -1.50
C THR A 247 5.39 -10.33 -1.60
N HIS A 248 5.84 -10.04 -2.82
CA HIS A 248 7.15 -9.49 -3.14
C HIS A 248 6.96 -8.27 -4.05
N PRO A 249 6.34 -7.18 -3.54
CA PRO A 249 6.15 -5.99 -4.34
C PRO A 249 7.51 -5.44 -4.77
N ARG A 250 7.60 -4.94 -5.99
CA ARG A 250 8.76 -4.21 -6.53
C ARG A 250 8.33 -2.95 -7.25
N LEU A 251 9.13 -1.90 -7.19
CA LEU A 251 8.83 -0.63 -7.87
C LEU A 251 8.99 -0.78 -9.37
N VAL A 252 7.92 -0.64 -10.13
CA VAL A 252 8.02 -0.52 -11.60
C VAL A 252 8.36 0.92 -11.97
N THR A 253 7.58 1.86 -11.45
CA THR A 253 7.79 3.30 -11.64
C THR A 253 7.03 4.10 -10.60
N GLN A 254 7.39 5.37 -10.45
CA GLN A 254 6.70 6.34 -9.59
C GLN A 254 6.53 7.68 -10.31
N THR A 255 5.50 8.42 -9.96
CA THR A 255 5.25 9.77 -10.50
C THR A 255 4.72 10.71 -9.43
N PHE A 256 4.99 12.00 -9.65
CA PHE A 256 4.66 13.10 -8.76
C PHE A 256 3.97 14.19 -9.60
N THR A 257 2.76 14.56 -9.22
CA THR A 257 2.00 15.65 -9.87
C THR A 257 1.66 16.71 -8.82
N SER A 258 2.14 17.93 -9.02
CA SER A 258 1.84 19.07 -8.15
C SER A 258 0.61 19.81 -8.66
N ILE A 259 -0.41 19.96 -7.81
CA ILE A 259 -1.74 20.48 -8.16
C ILE A 259 -2.12 21.54 -7.12
N SER A 260 -2.45 22.74 -7.59
CA SER A 260 -2.96 23.79 -6.70
C SER A 260 -4.48 23.67 -6.59
N VAL A 261 -4.97 23.37 -5.39
CA VAL A 261 -6.39 23.21 -5.09
C VAL A 261 -6.84 24.33 -4.15
N GLN A 262 -8.09 24.72 -4.26
CA GLN A 262 -8.72 25.65 -3.32
C GLN A 262 -9.64 24.85 -2.40
N GLU A 263 -9.59 25.14 -1.09
CA GLU A 263 -10.42 24.41 -0.12
C GLU A 263 -11.92 24.60 -0.40
N ASN A 264 -12.66 23.50 -0.43
CA ASN A 264 -14.10 23.47 -0.74
C ASN A 264 -14.48 24.04 -2.12
N ALA A 265 -13.51 24.13 -3.04
CA ALA A 265 -13.78 24.49 -4.42
C ALA A 265 -14.07 23.25 -5.28
N GLU A 266 -14.33 23.49 -6.57
CA GLU A 266 -14.43 22.45 -7.58
C GLU A 266 -13.12 21.65 -7.67
N ALA A 267 -13.24 20.36 -7.98
CA ALA A 267 -12.09 19.49 -8.15
C ALA A 267 -11.23 19.94 -9.34
N VAL A 268 -9.91 19.79 -9.19
CA VAL A 268 -8.95 20.18 -10.22
C VAL A 268 -8.54 18.94 -10.99
N GLN A 269 -8.74 18.98 -12.30
CA GLN A 269 -8.38 17.88 -13.18
C GLN A 269 -6.86 17.76 -13.33
N PHE A 270 -6.36 16.53 -13.37
CA PHE A 270 -4.97 16.22 -13.67
C PHE A 270 -4.85 15.09 -14.69
N SER A 271 -3.73 15.08 -15.43
CA SER A 271 -3.37 14.00 -16.35
C SER A 271 -1.85 13.90 -16.46
N THR A 272 -1.31 12.68 -16.37
CA THR A 272 0.12 12.40 -16.51
C THR A 272 0.35 11.06 -17.17
N GLN A 273 1.49 10.93 -17.83
CA GLN A 273 1.89 9.75 -18.58
C GLN A 273 3.32 9.40 -18.24
N VAL A 274 3.54 8.16 -17.81
CA VAL A 274 4.81 7.70 -17.26
C VAL A 274 5.28 6.49 -18.07
N PRO A 275 6.38 6.59 -18.84
CA PRO A 275 6.97 5.42 -19.47
C PRO A 275 7.60 4.50 -18.42
N ALA A 276 7.52 3.20 -18.64
CA ALA A 276 8.14 2.17 -17.81
C ALA A 276 8.63 1.01 -18.69
N VAL A 277 9.49 0.15 -18.15
CA VAL A 277 9.88 -1.10 -18.78
C VAL A 277 9.53 -2.22 -17.82
N LEU A 278 8.80 -3.22 -18.29
CA LEU A 278 8.42 -4.38 -17.50
C LEU A 278 8.62 -5.63 -18.37
N PHE A 279 9.39 -6.61 -17.88
CA PHE A 279 9.76 -7.81 -18.64
C PHE A 279 10.37 -7.52 -20.01
N ASP A 280 11.30 -6.55 -20.07
CA ASP A 280 11.93 -6.06 -21.31
C ASP A 280 10.96 -5.48 -22.36
N GLN A 281 9.70 -5.26 -21.98
CA GLN A 281 8.70 -4.64 -22.84
C GLN A 281 8.46 -3.18 -22.42
N PRO A 282 8.44 -2.23 -23.38
CA PRO A 282 8.05 -0.87 -23.09
C PRO A 282 6.57 -0.85 -22.71
N MET A 283 6.31 -0.22 -21.58
CA MET A 283 4.98 -0.04 -21.00
C MET A 283 4.80 1.45 -20.70
N ARG A 284 3.55 1.84 -20.49
CA ARG A 284 3.19 3.21 -20.19
C ARG A 284 2.03 3.23 -19.21
N MET A 285 2.20 3.94 -18.12
CA MET A 285 1.13 4.23 -17.18
C MET A 285 0.48 5.56 -17.58
N LEU A 286 -0.80 5.52 -17.91
CA LEU A 286 -1.66 6.68 -18.08
C LEU A 286 -2.41 6.91 -16.78
N LEU A 287 -2.37 8.14 -16.28
CA LEU A 287 -3.05 8.54 -15.07
C LEU A 287 -3.86 9.79 -15.37
N SER A 288 -5.16 9.79 -15.09
CA SER A 288 -6.01 10.98 -15.18
C SER A 288 -7.05 10.99 -14.09
N GLY A 289 -7.57 12.15 -13.73
CA GLY A 289 -8.52 12.23 -12.63
C GLY A 289 -8.77 13.64 -12.15
N ASP A 290 -9.47 13.73 -11.02
CA ASP A 290 -9.84 14.97 -10.35
C ASP A 290 -9.35 14.92 -8.89
N LEU A 291 -8.77 16.02 -8.42
CA LEU A 291 -8.28 16.18 -7.05
C LEU A 291 -8.98 17.37 -6.39
N SER A 292 -9.56 17.15 -5.21
CA SER A 292 -10.11 18.22 -4.37
C SER A 292 -9.65 18.09 -2.93
N ALA A 293 -9.62 19.23 -2.23
CA ALA A 293 -9.34 19.31 -0.80
C ALA A 293 -10.59 19.74 -0.03
N THR A 294 -10.91 19.02 1.02
CA THR A 294 -12.02 19.29 1.92
C THR A 294 -11.57 20.11 3.13
N ALA A 295 -12.49 20.84 3.77
CA ALA A 295 -12.21 21.62 4.97
C ALA A 295 -11.65 20.81 6.16
N ASP A 296 -11.89 19.49 6.20
CA ASP A 296 -11.44 18.58 7.26
C ASP A 296 -10.05 17.98 7.02
N ASN A 297 -9.23 18.63 6.18
CA ASN A 297 -7.85 18.23 5.86
C ASN A 297 -7.75 16.85 5.19
N ARG A 298 -8.78 16.49 4.40
CA ARG A 298 -8.77 15.29 3.56
C ARG A 298 -8.64 15.66 2.10
N SER A 299 -8.03 14.76 1.34
CA SER A 299 -8.02 14.80 -0.11
C SER A 299 -9.04 13.81 -0.65
N LEU A 300 -9.87 14.26 -1.58
CA LEU A 300 -10.70 13.40 -2.42
C LEU A 300 -10.04 13.30 -3.80
N VAL A 301 -9.74 12.08 -4.22
CA VAL A 301 -9.08 11.76 -5.48
C VAL A 301 -9.98 10.82 -6.26
N ASP A 302 -10.52 11.29 -7.38
CA ASP A 302 -11.13 10.43 -8.40
C ASP A 302 -10.09 10.15 -9.47
N MET A 303 -9.80 8.88 -9.74
CA MET A 303 -8.65 8.48 -10.54
C MET A 303 -9.01 7.38 -11.53
N HIS A 304 -8.65 7.61 -12.79
CA HIS A 304 -8.56 6.67 -13.89
C HIS A 304 -7.10 6.34 -14.16
N LEU A 305 -6.76 5.06 -14.09
CA LEU A 305 -5.42 4.55 -14.35
C LEU A 305 -5.48 3.49 -15.43
N ALA A 306 -4.64 3.62 -16.46
CA ALA A 306 -4.47 2.58 -17.47
C ALA A 306 -2.98 2.23 -17.65
N ILE A 307 -2.67 0.96 -17.81
CA ILE A 307 -1.37 0.48 -18.29
C ILE A 307 -1.53 0.10 -19.75
N GLU A 308 -0.66 0.65 -20.60
CA GLU A 308 -0.61 0.35 -22.02
C GLU A 308 0.77 -0.20 -22.42
N SER A 309 0.78 -1.12 -23.38
CA SER A 309 1.99 -1.48 -24.14
C SER A 309 1.71 -1.38 -25.64
N ASN A 310 1.03 -2.38 -26.19
CA ASN A 310 0.50 -2.40 -27.56
C ASN A 310 -1.05 -2.40 -27.58
N GLY A 311 -1.64 -1.81 -26.54
CA GLY A 311 -3.06 -1.88 -26.20
C GLY A 311 -3.26 -1.81 -24.69
N PRO A 312 -4.51 -1.71 -24.21
CA PRO A 312 -4.82 -1.65 -22.79
C PRO A 312 -4.51 -3.00 -22.12
N VAL A 313 -3.50 -3.03 -21.25
CA VAL A 313 -3.11 -4.20 -20.46
C VAL A 313 -3.97 -4.29 -19.20
N CYS A 314 -4.25 -3.14 -18.59
CA CYS A 314 -5.01 -3.02 -17.37
C CYS A 314 -5.64 -1.62 -17.30
N GLU A 315 -6.89 -1.55 -16.85
CA GLU A 315 -7.57 -0.30 -16.55
C GLU A 315 -8.18 -0.40 -15.16
N MET A 316 -8.04 0.66 -14.36
CA MET A 316 -8.59 0.77 -13.03
C MET A 316 -9.21 2.14 -12.84
N ASN A 317 -10.37 2.15 -12.19
CA ASN A 317 -11.09 3.35 -11.84
C ASN A 317 -11.40 3.30 -10.34
N GLY A 318 -11.16 4.40 -9.63
CA GLY A 318 -11.42 4.43 -8.19
C GLY A 318 -11.53 5.84 -7.65
N SER A 319 -12.29 5.96 -6.56
CA SER A 319 -12.42 7.16 -5.75
C SER A 319 -11.81 6.90 -4.39
N LEU A 320 -10.97 7.82 -3.92
CA LEU A 320 -10.23 7.69 -2.68
C LEU A 320 -10.43 8.95 -1.83
N ALA A 321 -10.78 8.77 -0.57
CA ALA A 321 -10.86 9.86 0.40
C ALA A 321 -10.01 9.50 1.63
N ALA A 322 -8.95 10.27 1.88
CA ALA A 322 -8.08 10.05 3.04
C ALA A 322 -7.48 11.37 3.55
N PRO A 323 -7.00 11.39 4.82
CA PRO A 323 -6.23 12.52 5.31
C PRO A 323 -4.95 12.71 4.49
N ILE A 324 -4.57 13.97 4.29
CA ILE A 324 -3.31 14.32 3.63
C ILE A 324 -2.14 13.66 4.41
N GLY A 325 -1.14 13.18 3.68
CA GLY A 325 0.01 12.43 4.21
C GLY A 325 -0.16 10.91 4.19
N HIS A 326 -1.40 10.40 4.08
CA HIS A 326 -1.66 8.96 4.19
C HIS A 326 -1.46 8.22 2.86
N PHE A 327 -0.99 6.98 2.97
CA PHE A 327 -0.88 6.05 1.85
C PHE A 327 -2.20 5.29 1.68
N MET A 328 -2.64 5.16 0.44
CA MET A 328 -3.84 4.45 0.03
C MET A 328 -3.51 3.45 -1.06
N VAL A 329 -4.17 2.29 -1.07
CA VAL A 329 -4.06 1.35 -2.19
C VAL A 329 -5.30 1.54 -3.07
N LEU A 330 -5.10 2.01 -4.30
CA LEU A 330 -6.20 2.23 -5.25
C LEU A 330 -6.84 0.91 -5.67
N GLY A 331 -6.01 -0.12 -5.88
CA GLY A 331 -6.47 -1.44 -6.27
C GLY A 331 -5.32 -2.37 -6.62
N THR A 332 -5.69 -3.63 -6.86
CA THR A 332 -4.80 -4.65 -7.41
C THR A 332 -5.37 -5.19 -8.70
N ALA A 333 -4.52 -5.41 -9.69
CA ALA A 333 -4.90 -6.04 -10.94
C ALA A 333 -4.06 -7.28 -11.20
N ASN A 334 -4.68 -8.35 -11.67
CA ASN A 334 -3.95 -9.49 -12.19
C ASN A 334 -3.79 -9.28 -13.69
N SER A 335 -2.56 -9.21 -14.18
CA SER A 335 -2.32 -9.23 -15.61
C SER A 335 -1.65 -10.53 -16.02
N VAL A 336 -2.19 -11.13 -17.07
CA VAL A 336 -1.47 -12.12 -17.84
C VAL A 336 -0.81 -11.33 -18.96
N ILE A 337 0.45 -10.94 -18.76
CA ILE A 337 1.26 -10.42 -19.86
C ILE A 337 1.57 -11.63 -20.74
N GLY A 338 0.64 -11.88 -21.67
CA GLY A 338 0.79 -12.86 -22.72
C GLY A 338 1.99 -12.47 -23.54
N GLY A 339 3.11 -13.20 -23.36
CA GLY A 339 4.24 -13.10 -24.27
C GLY A 339 3.68 -13.14 -25.69
N SER A 340 3.99 -12.09 -26.46
CA SER A 340 3.58 -11.92 -27.85
C SER A 340 3.48 -13.31 -28.46
N VAL A 341 2.26 -13.74 -28.78
CA VAL A 341 2.10 -14.78 -29.79
C VAL A 341 2.76 -14.11 -30.98
N VAL A 342 4.04 -14.43 -31.21
CA VAL A 342 4.66 -14.17 -32.50
C VAL A 342 3.64 -14.80 -33.40
N ALA A 343 2.85 -13.94 -34.07
CA ALA A 343 1.96 -14.39 -35.10
C ALA A 343 2.93 -15.12 -36.00
N GLU A 344 2.90 -16.45 -35.90
CA GLU A 344 3.54 -17.34 -36.81
C GLU A 344 2.83 -16.96 -38.09
N MET A 345 3.37 -15.95 -38.76
CA MET A 345 2.97 -15.53 -40.07
C MET A 345 3.16 -16.81 -40.82
N GLY A 346 2.05 -17.50 -41.04
CA GLY A 346 1.95 -18.66 -41.89
C GLY A 346 2.54 -18.19 -43.19
N GLY A 347 3.83 -18.44 -43.34
CA GLY A 347 4.52 -18.43 -44.60
C GLY A 347 3.84 -19.52 -45.37
N GLY A 348 2.76 -19.18 -46.06
CA GLY A 348 2.21 -19.90 -47.18
C GLY A 348 3.22 -19.90 -48.31
N GLY A 349 4.40 -20.45 -48.04
CA GLY A 349 5.39 -20.82 -49.02
C GLY A 349 4.90 -22.10 -49.65
N MET A 350 4.16 -21.98 -50.75
CA MET A 350 4.00 -23.06 -51.70
C MET A 350 5.37 -23.34 -52.35
N GLY A 351 6.25 -24.03 -51.63
CA GLY A 351 7.56 -24.46 -52.08
C GLY A 351 7.59 -25.97 -52.24
N MET A 352 7.19 -26.46 -53.41
CA MET A 352 7.45 -27.84 -53.84
C MET A 352 8.97 -28.02 -53.99
N GLY A 353 9.63 -28.45 -52.92
CA GLY A 353 11.08 -28.73 -52.89
C GLY A 353 11.36 -30.03 -52.17
N ARG A 354 11.37 -31.13 -52.92
CA ARG A 354 11.79 -32.45 -52.44
C ARG A 354 13.26 -32.41 -52.04
N GLY A 355 13.54 -32.84 -50.81
CA GLY A 355 14.81 -33.41 -50.40
C GLY A 355 15.69 -32.48 -49.59
N ARG A 356 15.59 -32.54 -48.26
CA ARG A 356 16.76 -32.45 -47.38
C ARG A 356 16.46 -32.94 -45.97
N GLU A 357 17.47 -33.57 -45.40
CA GLU A 357 17.47 -34.38 -44.19
C GLU A 357 17.19 -33.58 -42.90
N GLY A 358 16.33 -34.13 -42.04
CA GLY A 358 16.73 -34.57 -40.70
C GLY A 358 17.24 -33.54 -39.67
N GLY A 359 16.80 -32.29 -39.69
CA GLY A 359 17.05 -31.35 -38.59
C GLY A 359 15.98 -31.48 -37.50
N MET A 360 16.30 -32.13 -36.36
CA MET A 360 15.48 -32.06 -35.15
C MET A 360 15.42 -30.61 -34.65
N GLY A 361 14.40 -29.87 -35.10
CA GLY A 361 14.11 -28.53 -34.59
C GLY A 361 13.74 -28.66 -33.12
N MET A 362 14.65 -28.27 -32.23
CA MET A 362 14.31 -28.00 -30.85
C MET A 362 13.29 -26.86 -30.86
N SER A 363 12.03 -27.18 -30.56
CA SER A 363 11.02 -26.18 -30.27
C SER A 363 11.57 -25.30 -29.14
N ALA A 364 11.63 -23.99 -29.39
CA ALA A 364 11.99 -23.05 -28.33
C ALA A 364 11.06 -23.30 -27.14
N PRO A 365 11.58 -23.38 -25.91
CA PRO A 365 10.76 -23.62 -24.74
C PRO A 365 9.66 -22.57 -24.68
N ALA A 366 8.41 -23.01 -24.59
CA ALA A 366 7.26 -22.13 -24.46
C ALA A 366 7.53 -21.14 -23.31
N ALA A 367 7.49 -19.84 -23.61
CA ALA A 367 7.70 -18.81 -22.62
C ALA A 367 6.68 -19.01 -21.48
N LYS A 368 7.18 -19.21 -20.26
CA LYS A 368 6.31 -19.30 -19.09
C LYS A 368 5.55 -17.98 -18.97
N LEU A 369 4.22 -18.06 -19.05
CA LEU A 369 3.34 -16.94 -18.77
C LEU A 369 3.42 -16.65 -17.27
N ASN A 370 4.22 -15.66 -16.90
CA ASN A 370 4.27 -15.19 -15.52
C ASN A 370 3.06 -14.29 -15.31
N SER A 371 2.00 -14.82 -14.67
CA SER A 371 0.93 -13.98 -14.15
C SER A 371 1.54 -13.03 -13.13
N THR A 372 1.45 -11.74 -13.40
CA THR A 372 2.03 -10.70 -12.55
C THR A 372 0.89 -9.92 -11.94
N ARG A 373 0.95 -9.73 -10.61
CA ARG A 373 -0.01 -8.91 -9.90
C ARG A 373 0.53 -7.50 -9.81
N PHE A 374 -0.32 -6.52 -10.08
CA PHE A 374 -0.01 -5.11 -9.93
C PHE A 374 -0.73 -4.53 -8.73
N ALA A 375 -0.09 -3.56 -8.09
CA ALA A 375 -0.73 -2.72 -7.09
C ALA A 375 -0.35 -1.26 -7.32
N PHE A 376 -1.28 -0.37 -7.01
CA PHE A 376 -1.08 1.06 -7.16
C PHE A 376 -1.30 1.73 -5.82
N VAL A 377 -0.23 2.32 -5.29
CA VAL A 377 -0.25 3.03 -4.02
C VAL A 377 -0.27 4.51 -4.33
N VAL A 378 -1.22 5.22 -3.74
CA VAL A 378 -1.43 6.65 -3.90
C VAL A 378 -1.17 7.34 -2.58
N GLN A 379 -0.43 8.44 -2.61
CA GLN A 379 -0.23 9.31 -1.47
C GLN A 379 -0.48 10.75 -1.91
N VAL A 380 -1.32 11.47 -1.18
CA VAL A 380 -1.48 12.92 -1.38
C VAL A 380 -0.78 13.60 -0.21
N VAL A 381 0.21 14.43 -0.49
CA VAL A 381 0.92 15.21 0.54
C VAL A 381 0.76 16.69 0.26
N GLU A 382 0.78 17.52 1.30
CA GLU A 382 0.87 18.96 1.10
C GLU A 382 2.28 19.26 0.59
N ALA A 383 2.37 20.00 -0.50
CA ALA A 383 3.63 20.56 -0.97
C ALA A 383 3.95 21.78 -0.09
N GLU A 384 4.09 21.56 1.22
CA GLU A 384 4.78 22.54 2.05
C GLU A 384 6.15 22.71 1.42
N SER A 385 6.43 23.96 1.02
CA SER A 385 7.62 24.43 0.31
C SER A 385 8.81 23.48 0.46
N PHE A 386 9.07 22.66 -0.56
CA PHE A 386 10.41 22.12 -0.82
C PHE A 386 11.34 23.32 -1.06
N ALA A 387 11.67 24.05 0.00
CA ALA A 387 12.89 24.83 0.03
C ALA A 387 14.00 23.77 0.01
N PRO A 388 14.88 23.75 -1.00
CA PRO A 388 16.00 22.82 -1.00
C PRO A 388 16.77 23.01 0.32
N GLU A 389 17.01 21.92 1.03
CA GLU A 389 18.06 21.90 2.06
C GLU A 389 19.37 22.24 1.35
N GLU A 390 19.95 23.42 1.63
CA GLU A 390 21.29 23.81 1.18
C GLU A 390 22.39 23.13 2.00
#